data_AF-A0A7X6SZ87-F1
#
_entry.id   AF-A0A7X6SZ87-F1
#
_cell.length_a   1.000
_cell.length_b   1.000
_cell.length_c   1.000
_cell.angle_alpha   90.00
_cell.angle_beta   90.00
_cell.angle_gamma   90.00
#
_symmetry.space_group_name_H-M   'P 1'
#
loop_
_entity.id
_entity.type
_entity.pdbx_description
1 polymer ?
#
loop_
_entity_poly.entity_id
_entity_poly.type
_entity_poly.pdbx_seq_one_letter_code
_entity_poly.pdbx_strand_id
1 'polypeptide(L)' 'GAKVRVRIESRDSNEIWSTVGVSENIIEASWQALVDSVLYKLLKQEKIRA' A
#
# COMPACT_ATOMS: atom_id res chain seq x y z
N GLY A 1 17.30 -14.71 -5.59
CA GLY A 1 16.74 -14.72 -6.95
C GLY A 1 16.49 -13.30 -7.43
N ALA A 2 15.76 -13.15 -8.52
CA ALA A 2 15.26 -11.85 -8.97
C ALA A 2 14.10 -11.39 -8.06
N LYS A 3 14.03 -10.09 -7.77
CA LYS A 3 12.94 -9.51 -6.94
C LYS A 3 11.91 -8.84 -7.83
N VAL A 4 10.64 -9.05 -7.52
CA VAL A 4 9.49 -8.36 -8.09
C VAL A 4 9.14 -7.18 -7.19
N ARG A 5 8.86 -6.02 -7.80
CA ARG A 5 8.38 -4.81 -7.13
C ARG A 5 7.01 -4.46 -7.67
N VAL A 6 6.01 -4.40 -6.80
CA VAL A 6 4.63 -4.03 -7.14
C VAL A 6 4.32 -2.68 -6.52
N ARG A 7 3.83 -1.73 -7.34
CA ARG A 7 3.34 -0.43 -6.88
C ARG A 7 1.82 -0.41 -7.02
N ILE A 8 1.12 -0.08 -5.94
CA ILE A 8 -0.33 0.14 -5.93
C ILE A 8 -0.58 1.63 -5.72
N GLU A 9 -1.42 2.22 -6.56
CA GLU A 9 -1.95 3.57 -6.39
C GLU A 9 -3.39 3.46 -5.92
N SER A 10 -3.74 4.22 -4.89
CA SER A 10 -5.05 4.21 -4.24
C SER A 10 -5.53 5.64 -4.07
N ARG A 11 -6.84 5.82 -4.09
CA ARG A 11 -7.47 7.13 -4.07
C ARG A 11 -8.78 7.08 -3.27
N ASP A 12 -9.07 8.16 -2.55
CA ASP A 12 -10.40 8.46 -2.04
C ASP A 12 -10.87 9.83 -2.56
N SER A 13 -11.93 10.39 -1.98
CA SER A 13 -12.44 11.71 -2.36
C SER A 13 -11.47 12.86 -2.06
N ASN A 14 -10.51 12.65 -1.16
CA ASN A 14 -9.69 13.71 -0.58
C ASN A 14 -8.24 13.67 -1.08
N GLU A 15 -7.71 12.49 -1.36
CA GLU A 15 -6.30 12.30 -1.66
C GLU A 15 -6.01 11.05 -2.50
N ILE A 16 -4.80 11.04 -3.07
CA ILE A 16 -4.19 9.90 -3.76
C ILE A 16 -2.93 9.52 -2.99
N TRP A 17 -2.72 8.23 -2.78
CA TRP A 17 -1.51 7.70 -2.17
C TRP A 17 -1.04 6.45 -2.91
N SER A 18 0.21 6.05 -2.68
CA SER A 18 0.76 4.84 -3.27
C SER A 18 1.61 4.06 -2.28
N THR A 19 1.59 2.75 -2.42
CA THR A 19 2.37 1.80 -1.63
C THR A 19 3.15 0.86 -2.54
N VAL A 20 4.23 0.29 -2.00
CA VAL A 20 5.13 -0.59 -2.75
C VAL A 20 5.39 -1.84 -1.93
N GLY A 21 5.16 -3.01 -2.53
CA GLY A 21 5.54 -4.31 -1.99
C GLY A 21 6.66 -4.94 -2.80
N VAL A 22 7.54 -5.69 -2.14
CA VAL A 22 8.73 -6.29 -2.77
C VAL A 22 8.92 -7.72 -2.26
N SER A 23 8.82 -8.68 -3.17
CA SER A 23 9.08 -10.10 -2.90
C SER A 23 9.62 -10.80 -4.14
N GLU A 24 10.19 -11.99 -4.00
CA GLU A 24 10.48 -12.87 -5.13
C GLU A 24 9.19 -13.42 -5.78
N ASN A 25 8.06 -13.44 -5.04
CA ASN A 25 6.75 -13.86 -5.52
C ASN A 25 5.83 -12.66 -5.77
N ILE A 26 5.22 -12.60 -6.96
CA ILE A 26 4.31 -11.50 -7.34
C ILE A 26 3.05 -11.42 -6.47
N ILE A 27 2.53 -12.56 -6.00
CA ILE A 27 1.33 -12.61 -5.14
C ILE A 27 1.67 -11.98 -3.78
N GLU A 28 2.82 -12.33 -3.21
CA GLU A 28 3.26 -11.78 -1.93
C GLU A 28 3.57 -10.27 -2.02
N ALA A 29 4.29 -9.85 -3.07
CA ALA A 29 4.55 -8.43 -3.31
C ALA A 29 3.26 -7.62 -3.47
N SER A 30 2.24 -8.20 -4.13
CA SER A 30 0.93 -7.56 -4.30
C SER A 30 0.16 -7.50 -2.98
N TRP A 31 0.18 -8.58 -2.19
CA TRP A 31 -0.47 -8.63 -0.88
C TRP A 31 0.10 -7.59 0.09
N GLN A 32 1.44 -7.48 0.17
CA GLN A 32 2.12 -6.48 0.99
C GLN A 32 1.71 -5.05 0.59
N ALA A 33 1.80 -4.72 -0.70
CA ALA A 33 1.42 -3.39 -1.18
C ALA A 33 -0.05 -3.05 -0.86
N LEU A 34 -0.96 -4.02 -0.96
CA LEU A 34 -2.38 -3.81 -0.72
C LEU A 34 -2.68 -3.57 0.77
N VAL A 35 -2.15 -4.44 1.65
CA VAL A 35 -2.33 -4.31 3.10
C VAL A 35 -1.77 -2.97 3.58
N ASP A 36 -0.57 -2.61 3.13
CA ASP A 36 0.04 -1.32 3.45
C ASP A 36 -0.83 -0.14 2.99
N SER A 37 -1.47 -0.23 1.82
CA SER A 37 -2.33 0.83 1.30
C SER A 37 -3.54 1.09 2.21
N VAL A 38 -4.19 0.01 2.66
CA VAL A 38 -5.36 0.11 3.55
C VAL A 38 -4.94 0.59 4.94
N LEU A 39 -3.88 0.02 5.51
CA LEU A 39 -3.37 0.43 6.83
C LEU A 39 -2.91 1.89 6.83
N TYR A 40 -2.20 2.34 5.79
CA TYR A 40 -1.81 3.73 5.64
C TYR A 40 -3.02 4.66 5.75
N LYS A 41 -4.11 4.34 5.04
CA LYS A 41 -5.30 5.19 5.04
C LYS A 41 -5.97 5.25 6.41
N LEU A 42 -6.12 4.10 7.08
CA LEU A 42 -6.73 4.04 8.42
C LEU A 42 -5.91 4.82 9.45
N LEU A 43 -4.59 4.59 9.50
CA LEU A 43 -3.68 5.31 10.42
C LEU A 43 -3.67 6.82 10.15
N LYS A 44 -3.74 7.21 8.87
CA LYS A 44 -3.83 8.62 8.50
C LYS A 44 -5.13 9.25 8.95
N GLN A 45 -6.26 8.55 8.82
CA GLN A 45 -7.56 9.01 9.32
C GLN A 45 -7.58 9.15 10.84
N GLU A 46 -6.98 8.21 11.58
CA GLU A 46 -6.85 8.30 13.04
C GLU A 46 -6.03 9.53 13.47
N LYS A 47 -4.90 9.80 12.80
CA LYS A 47 -4.06 10.99 13.07
C LYS A 47 -4.78 12.32 12.81
N ILE A 48 -5.76 12.35 11.90
CA ILE A 48 -6.55 13.57 11.63
C ILE A 48 -7.61 13.80 12.72
N ARG A 49 -8.06 12.74 13.40
CA ARG A 49 -9.10 12.80 14.43
C ARG A 49 -8.56 13.09 15.84
N ALA A 50 -7.28 12.83 16.07
CA ALA A 50 -6.57 13.13 17.32
C ALA A 50 -6.14 14.60 17.37
#